data_AF-A0A7J8G874-F1
#
_entry.id   AF-A0A7J8G874-F1
#
_cell.length_a   1.000
_cell.length_b   1.000
_cell.length_c   1.000
_cell.angle_alpha   90.00
_cell.angle_beta   90.00
_cell.angle_gamma   90.00
#
_symmetry.space_group_name_H-M   'P 1'
#
loop_
_entity.id
_entity.type
_entity.pdbx_description
1 polymer ?
#
loop_
_entity_poly.entity_id
_entity_poly.type
_entity_poly.pdbx_seq_one_letter_code
_entity_poly.pdbx_strand_id
1 'polypeptide(L)'
;MLESLLAVSGLVLLRDSVQWEGRSLLKALIKKSVLWLVYLDLYRDPLNWSKTGEAFPGGLLGVLRAMRGKTDPRPVTIALDSLSWLLLHLPCTTLCQTLYALNYQDSSLGDSSPVQQVRVLGLLHEELHGPGPVGALSSLAQSETQWFSIRPDFSLDLQGGPPLASQPHPDPHIFQVDPTTHLTFNLHLSKKEKEAKDNLTLPFQFSSEKQQALLCPSLGQATSYIFYEPDVYDDLDQEDPDDDLDI
;
A
#
# COMPACT_ATOMS: atom_id res chain seq x y z
N MET A 1 -27.12 14.68 -2.09
CA MET A 1 -26.25 13.75 -1.34
C MET A 1 -25.25 13.03 -2.25
N LEU A 2 -25.65 12.13 -3.16
CA LEU A 2 -24.73 11.64 -4.22
C LEU A 2 -24.14 12.79 -5.05
N GLU A 3 -24.96 13.77 -5.41
CA GLU A 3 -24.50 14.98 -6.10
C GLU A 3 -23.45 15.76 -5.31
N SER A 4 -23.47 15.69 -3.98
CA SER A 4 -22.50 16.35 -3.11
C SER A 4 -21.16 15.61 -3.14
N LEU A 5 -21.18 14.26 -3.12
CA LEU A 5 -20.00 13.44 -3.36
C LEU A 5 -19.45 13.70 -4.77
N LEU A 6 -20.34 13.80 -5.77
CA LEU A 6 -20.04 14.12 -7.17
C LEU A 6 -19.73 15.60 -7.43
N ALA A 7 -19.76 16.47 -6.42
CA ALA A 7 -19.35 17.87 -6.51
C ALA A 7 -17.91 18.09 -6.02
N VAL A 8 -17.39 17.19 -5.18
CA VAL A 8 -16.03 17.27 -4.62
C VAL A 8 -15.02 16.68 -5.60
N SER A 9 -14.06 17.46 -6.10
CA SER A 9 -12.95 16.92 -6.91
C SER A 9 -12.11 15.90 -6.15
N GLY A 10 -11.25 15.18 -6.87
CA GLY A 10 -10.24 14.33 -6.26
C GLY A 10 -10.71 12.92 -5.91
N LEU A 11 -10.02 12.30 -4.95
CA LEU A 11 -10.21 10.90 -4.60
C LEU A 11 -11.39 10.73 -3.65
N VAL A 12 -12.38 9.95 -4.10
CA VAL A 12 -13.47 9.40 -3.29
C VAL A 12 -13.18 7.92 -3.07
N LEU A 13 -12.98 7.55 -1.81
CA LEU A 13 -12.72 6.17 -1.41
C LEU A 13 -14.02 5.51 -0.96
N LEU A 14 -14.41 4.43 -1.65
CA LEU A 14 -15.52 3.58 -1.30
C LEU A 14 -14.97 2.36 -0.55
N ARG A 15 -15.22 2.30 0.76
CA ARG A 15 -14.88 1.11 1.55
C ARG A 15 -15.93 0.04 1.33
N ASP A 16 -15.44 -1.14 0.97
CA ASP A 16 -16.21 -2.34 0.68
C ASP A 16 -15.95 -3.41 1.73
N SER A 17 -16.98 -4.17 2.11
CA SER A 17 -16.87 -5.28 3.06
C SER A 17 -17.73 -6.45 2.61
N VAL A 18 -17.54 -7.64 3.18
CA VAL A 18 -18.29 -8.83 2.73
C VAL A 18 -19.79 -8.69 2.98
N GLN A 19 -20.19 -7.78 3.87
CA GLN A 19 -21.60 -7.52 4.22
C GLN A 19 -22.28 -6.52 3.28
N TRP A 20 -21.53 -5.73 2.51
CA TRP A 20 -22.04 -4.62 1.72
C TRP A 20 -21.42 -4.64 0.32
N GLU A 21 -22.19 -4.61 -0.76
CA GLU A 21 -21.60 -4.65 -2.11
C GLU A 21 -21.27 -3.24 -2.65
N GLY A 22 -20.01 -2.83 -2.49
CA GLY A 22 -19.41 -1.58 -2.95
C GLY A 22 -19.69 -1.25 -4.42
N ARG A 23 -19.73 -2.29 -5.26
CA ARG A 23 -19.94 -2.17 -6.71
C ARG A 23 -21.27 -1.56 -7.10
N SER A 24 -22.32 -1.83 -6.33
CA SER A 24 -23.65 -1.30 -6.63
C SER A 24 -23.67 0.23 -6.45
N LEU A 25 -22.90 0.77 -5.51
CA LEU A 25 -22.74 2.22 -5.35
C LEU A 25 -21.81 2.80 -6.38
N LEU A 26 -20.70 2.13 -6.68
CA LEU A 26 -19.81 2.58 -7.74
C LEU A 26 -20.60 2.73 -9.05
N LYS A 27 -21.46 1.75 -9.39
CA LYS A 27 -22.39 1.82 -10.52
C LYS A 27 -23.40 2.96 -10.40
N ALA A 28 -23.95 3.22 -9.22
CA ALA A 28 -24.87 4.34 -9.01
C ALA A 28 -24.20 5.71 -9.17
N LEU A 29 -22.97 5.87 -8.64
CA LEU A 29 -22.14 7.07 -8.79
C LEU A 29 -21.75 7.28 -10.25
N ILE A 30 -21.32 6.22 -10.93
CA ILE A 30 -21.05 6.19 -12.37
C ILE A 30 -22.28 6.66 -13.16
N LYS A 31 -23.45 6.08 -12.89
CA LYS A 31 -24.70 6.40 -13.61
C LYS A 31 -25.16 7.85 -13.38
N LYS A 32 -24.85 8.42 -12.22
CA LYS A 32 -25.14 9.82 -11.89
C LYS A 32 -24.04 10.79 -12.34
N SER A 33 -22.85 10.31 -12.69
CA SER A 33 -21.77 11.18 -13.15
C SER A 33 -22.10 11.72 -14.54
N VAL A 34 -22.19 13.05 -14.65
CA VAL A 34 -22.46 13.77 -15.91
C VAL A 34 -21.14 14.06 -16.67
N LEU A 35 -20.03 13.52 -16.18
CA LEU A 35 -18.68 13.76 -16.65
C LEU A 35 -18.22 12.69 -17.64
N TRP A 36 -17.13 12.96 -18.35
CA TRP A 36 -16.50 11.93 -19.15
C TRP A 36 -15.98 10.83 -18.21
N LEU A 37 -16.47 9.60 -18.38
CA LEU A 37 -16.19 8.50 -17.47
C LEU A 37 -15.21 7.52 -18.09
N VAL A 38 -14.16 7.18 -17.35
CA VAL A 38 -13.27 6.05 -17.63
C VAL A 38 -13.43 5.01 -16.54
N TYR A 39 -13.99 3.86 -16.89
CA TYR A 39 -14.17 2.73 -15.98
C TYR A 39 -13.08 1.68 -16.21
N LEU A 40 -12.34 1.36 -15.15
CA LEU A 40 -11.28 0.37 -15.13
C LEU A 40 -11.73 -0.83 -14.31
N ASP A 41 -11.95 -1.95 -14.99
CA ASP A 41 -12.39 -3.23 -14.39
C ASP A 41 -11.20 -3.99 -13.82
N LEU A 42 -10.70 -3.55 -12.67
CA LEU A 42 -9.51 -4.15 -12.04
C LEU A 42 -9.77 -5.52 -11.41
N TYR A 43 -11.02 -5.95 -11.34
CA TYR A 43 -11.36 -7.24 -10.78
C TYR A 43 -11.46 -8.33 -11.84
N ARG A 44 -12.22 -8.09 -12.92
CA ARG A 44 -12.39 -9.10 -13.98
C ARG A 44 -11.31 -9.03 -15.03
N ASP A 45 -10.77 -7.84 -15.29
CA ASP A 45 -9.84 -7.61 -16.39
C ASP A 45 -8.82 -6.50 -16.07
N PRO A 46 -7.94 -6.73 -15.07
CA PRO A 46 -6.98 -5.73 -14.62
C PRO A 46 -5.98 -5.28 -15.69
N LEU A 47 -5.77 -6.09 -16.73
CA LEU A 47 -4.86 -5.80 -17.84
C LEU A 47 -5.59 -5.30 -19.09
N ASN A 48 -6.92 -5.17 -19.04
CA ASN A 48 -7.80 -4.74 -20.14
C ASN A 48 -7.69 -5.61 -21.41
N TRP A 49 -7.47 -6.92 -21.24
CA TRP A 49 -7.39 -7.89 -22.33
C TRP A 49 -8.71 -8.08 -23.07
N SER A 50 -9.84 -7.90 -22.40
CA SER A 50 -11.18 -8.24 -22.93
C SER A 50 -11.77 -7.18 -23.86
N LYS A 51 -11.39 -5.91 -23.73
CA LYS A 51 -12.07 -4.80 -24.43
C LYS A 51 -11.35 -4.27 -25.67
N THR A 52 -10.03 -4.43 -25.76
CA THR A 52 -9.24 -3.72 -26.78
C THR A 52 -8.20 -4.61 -27.47
N GLY A 53 -7.92 -5.82 -26.97
CA GLY A 53 -6.85 -6.70 -27.51
C GLY A 53 -5.43 -6.16 -27.31
N GLU A 54 -5.30 -4.89 -26.93
CA GLU A 54 -4.06 -4.24 -26.51
C GLU A 54 -4.06 -4.14 -24.98
N ALA A 55 -3.05 -4.78 -24.36
CA ALA A 55 -2.75 -4.55 -22.96
C ALA A 55 -2.36 -3.08 -22.77
N PHE A 56 -2.63 -2.54 -21.59
CA PHE A 56 -2.29 -1.15 -21.27
C PHE A 56 -0.81 -0.85 -21.58
N PRO A 57 -0.50 0.09 -22.50
CA PRO A 57 0.88 0.45 -22.79
C PRO A 57 1.52 1.09 -21.54
N GLY A 58 2.49 0.40 -20.95
CA GLY A 58 3.09 0.79 -19.66
C GLY A 58 2.32 0.34 -18.42
N GLY A 59 1.39 -0.62 -18.55
CA GLY A 59 0.56 -1.11 -17.45
C GLY A 59 -0.50 -0.11 -17.00
N LEU A 60 -1.25 -0.45 -15.94
CA LEU A 60 -2.34 0.39 -15.46
C LEU A 60 -1.85 1.78 -14.99
N LEU A 61 -0.70 1.84 -14.31
CA LEU A 61 -0.10 3.11 -13.87
C LEU A 61 0.27 3.99 -15.07
N GLY A 62 0.72 3.38 -16.18
CA GLY A 62 0.97 4.08 -17.44
C GLY A 62 -0.30 4.72 -18.01
N VAL A 63 -1.44 4.04 -17.93
CA VAL A 63 -2.74 4.57 -18.37
C VAL A 63 -3.19 5.72 -17.49
N LEU A 64 -3.14 5.54 -16.17
CA LEU A 64 -3.46 6.59 -15.22
C LEU A 64 -2.59 7.83 -15.47
N ARG A 65 -1.29 7.65 -15.72
CA ARG A 65 -0.38 8.75 -16.08
C ARG A 65 -0.70 9.37 -17.43
N ALA A 66 -1.05 8.58 -18.44
CA ALA A 66 -1.44 9.07 -19.77
C ALA A 66 -2.75 9.88 -19.73
N MET A 67 -3.67 9.52 -18.83
CA MET A 67 -4.92 10.24 -18.59
C MET A 67 -4.68 11.66 -18.05
N ARG A 68 -3.56 11.90 -17.35
CA ARG A 68 -3.14 13.24 -16.92
C ARG A 68 -2.76 14.15 -18.11
N GLY A 69 -2.25 13.57 -19.20
CA GLY A 69 -1.77 14.33 -20.37
C GLY A 69 -2.80 14.55 -21.47
N LYS A 70 -4.02 14.00 -21.32
CA LYS A 70 -5.06 14.11 -22.35
C LYS A 70 -5.80 15.45 -22.17
N THR A 71 -5.42 16.39 -23.02
CA THR A 71 -5.90 17.78 -23.17
C THR A 71 -7.36 17.87 -23.62
N ASP A 72 -8.30 17.38 -22.81
CA ASP A 72 -9.70 17.76 -22.93
C ASP A 72 -10.08 18.61 -21.69
N PRO A 73 -10.61 19.83 -21.86
CA PRO A 73 -10.97 20.71 -20.74
C PRO A 73 -12.20 20.22 -19.96
N ARG A 74 -12.73 19.03 -20.28
CA ARG A 74 -13.90 18.45 -19.62
C ARG A 74 -13.46 17.76 -18.33
N PRO A 75 -14.20 17.94 -17.22
CA PRO A 75 -13.93 17.16 -16.02
C PRO A 75 -14.11 15.67 -16.32
N VAL A 76 -13.22 14.84 -15.78
CA VAL A 76 -13.17 13.40 -16.01
C VAL A 76 -13.36 12.66 -14.69
N THR A 77 -14.19 11.63 -14.71
CA THR A 77 -14.36 10.67 -13.61
C THR A 77 -13.65 9.38 -13.98
N ILE A 78 -12.67 8.97 -13.19
CA ILE A 78 -11.99 7.69 -13.29
C ILE A 78 -12.58 6.78 -12.21
N ALA A 79 -13.22 5.69 -12.61
CA ALA A 79 -13.77 4.69 -11.70
C ALA A 79 -12.88 3.44 -11.70
N LEU A 80 -12.33 3.11 -10.53
CA LEU A 80 -11.48 1.95 -10.27
C LEU A 80 -12.30 0.91 -9.49
N ASP A 81 -12.65 -0.20 -10.13
CA ASP A 81 -13.52 -1.22 -9.52
C ASP A 81 -12.87 -1.98 -8.35
N SER A 82 -11.53 -2.03 -8.28
CA SER A 82 -10.83 -2.63 -7.14
C SER A 82 -9.43 -2.05 -6.96
N LEU A 83 -9.28 -1.15 -5.98
CA LEU A 83 -7.98 -0.73 -5.46
C LEU A 83 -7.27 -1.86 -4.71
N SER A 84 -8.02 -2.82 -4.17
CA SER A 84 -7.44 -3.97 -3.47
C SER A 84 -6.57 -4.81 -4.37
N TRP A 85 -6.98 -5.02 -5.62
CA TRP A 85 -6.13 -5.70 -6.61
C TRP A 85 -4.80 -4.95 -6.80
N LEU A 86 -4.81 -3.61 -6.84
CA LEU A 86 -3.59 -2.83 -6.99
C LEU A 86 -2.67 -2.93 -5.78
N LEU A 87 -3.22 -2.88 -4.57
CA LEU A 87 -2.43 -3.05 -3.34
C LEU A 87 -1.79 -4.43 -3.23
N LEU A 88 -2.34 -5.46 -3.88
CA LEU A 88 -1.74 -6.79 -3.92
C LEU A 88 -0.57 -6.89 -4.89
N HIS A 89 -0.52 -6.04 -5.92
CA HIS A 89 0.47 -6.12 -6.99
C HIS A 89 1.45 -4.94 -7.04
N LEU A 90 1.21 -3.90 -6.25
CA LEU A 90 2.02 -2.68 -6.22
C LEU A 90 2.25 -2.24 -4.76
N PRO A 91 3.43 -1.67 -4.45
CA PRO A 91 3.64 -1.04 -3.15
C PRO A 91 2.60 0.06 -2.89
N CYS A 92 2.06 0.11 -1.66
CA CYS A 92 1.07 1.10 -1.25
C CYS A 92 1.57 2.54 -1.52
N THR A 93 2.86 2.80 -1.29
CA THR A 93 3.50 4.09 -1.58
C THR A 93 3.38 4.50 -3.05
N THR A 94 3.62 3.57 -3.97
CA THR A 94 3.51 3.81 -5.43
C THR A 94 2.07 4.10 -5.84
N LEU A 95 1.11 3.37 -5.25
CA LEU A 95 -0.31 3.60 -5.49
C LEU A 95 -0.73 4.99 -5.00
N CYS A 96 -0.39 5.33 -3.74
CA CYS A 96 -0.71 6.63 -3.15
C CYS A 96 -0.08 7.78 -3.93
N GLN A 97 1.19 7.65 -4.35
CA GLN A 97 1.85 8.65 -5.20
C GLN A 97 1.15 8.82 -6.55
N THR A 98 0.73 7.72 -7.17
CA THR A 98 0.01 7.79 -8.46
C THR A 98 -1.35 8.45 -8.30
N LEU A 99 -2.13 8.03 -7.30
CA LEU A 99 -3.44 8.61 -7.00
C LEU A 99 -3.33 10.10 -6.60
N TYR A 100 -2.29 10.46 -5.85
CA TYR A 100 -1.98 11.85 -5.53
C TYR A 100 -1.63 12.65 -6.79
N ALA A 101 -0.75 12.14 -7.65
CA ALA A 101 -0.34 12.83 -8.88
C ALA A 101 -1.48 12.98 -9.92
N LEU A 102 -2.44 12.05 -9.92
CA LEU A 102 -3.68 12.15 -10.71
C LEU A 102 -4.59 13.28 -10.22
N ASN A 103 -4.63 13.47 -8.90
CA ASN A 103 -5.48 14.43 -8.23
C ASN A 103 -4.82 15.83 -8.16
N TYR A 104 -3.49 15.86 -8.09
CA TYR A 104 -2.68 17.06 -8.04
C TYR A 104 -2.34 17.51 -9.46
N GLN A 105 -3.15 18.43 -9.97
CA GLN A 105 -2.85 19.18 -11.18
C GLN A 105 -1.91 20.32 -10.81
N ASP A 106 -0.74 20.34 -11.43
CA ASP A 106 0.31 21.29 -11.15
C ASP A 106 -0.15 22.69 -11.60
N SER A 107 -0.27 23.64 -10.67
CA SER A 107 -0.56 25.05 -10.94
C SER A 107 0.66 25.79 -11.50
N SER A 108 1.51 25.09 -12.26
CA SER A 108 2.81 25.54 -12.73
C SER A 108 2.80 25.78 -14.24
N LEU A 109 2.01 26.75 -14.68
CA LEU A 109 2.40 27.70 -15.73
C LEU A 109 1.32 28.78 -15.79
N GLY A 110 1.72 30.04 -15.79
CA GLY A 110 0.83 31.21 -15.73
C GLY A 110 0.01 31.42 -17.01
N ASP A 111 -0.92 30.52 -17.29
CA ASP A 111 -1.95 30.69 -18.31
C ASP A 111 -3.32 30.35 -17.71
N SER A 112 -4.27 31.25 -17.91
CA SER A 112 -5.62 31.26 -17.32
C SER A 112 -6.55 30.20 -17.92
N SER A 113 -6.12 28.95 -17.94
CA SER A 113 -6.92 27.80 -18.35
C SER A 113 -7.68 27.23 -17.14
N PRO A 114 -8.98 26.87 -17.28
CA PRO A 114 -9.72 26.22 -16.20
C PRO A 114 -9.00 24.94 -15.77
N VAL A 115 -8.72 24.82 -14.47
CA VAL A 115 -8.08 23.66 -13.85
C VAL A 115 -8.86 22.40 -14.24
N GLN A 116 -8.18 21.43 -14.86
CA GLN A 116 -8.80 20.16 -15.25
C GLN A 116 -9.20 19.40 -13.97
N GLN A 117 -10.50 19.31 -13.71
CA GLN A 117 -11.01 18.70 -12.49
C GLN A 117 -11.10 17.17 -12.68
N VAL A 118 -10.08 16.45 -12.20
CA VAL A 118 -10.05 14.98 -12.20
C VAL A 118 -10.72 14.47 -10.93
N ARG A 119 -11.64 13.53 -11.09
CA ARG A 119 -12.30 12.80 -10.00
C ARG A 119 -11.89 11.34 -10.10
N VAL A 120 -11.48 10.75 -8.97
CA VAL A 120 -11.17 9.32 -8.90
C VAL A 120 -12.13 8.68 -7.91
N LEU A 121 -12.89 7.68 -8.36
CA LEU A 121 -13.73 6.83 -7.52
C LEU A 121 -13.00 5.50 -7.37
N GLY A 122 -12.58 5.14 -6.16
CA GLY A 122 -11.86 3.90 -5.91
C GLY A 122 -12.56 3.02 -4.91
N LEU A 123 -12.78 1.75 -5.26
CA LEU A 123 -13.35 0.76 -4.36
C LEU A 123 -12.24 -0.03 -3.65
N LEU A 124 -12.25 -0.04 -2.32
CA LEU A 124 -11.26 -0.70 -1.48
C LEU A 124 -11.95 -1.69 -0.55
N HIS A 125 -11.58 -2.97 -0.63
CA HIS A 125 -12.05 -4.00 0.31
C HIS A 125 -11.23 -3.92 1.60
N GLU A 126 -11.83 -3.40 2.67
CA GLU A 126 -11.10 -3.11 3.93
C GLU A 126 -10.56 -4.38 4.59
N GLU A 127 -11.31 -5.48 4.51
CA GLU A 127 -10.96 -6.76 5.14
C GLU A 127 -9.70 -7.44 4.54
N LEU A 128 -9.29 -7.01 3.34
CA LEU A 128 -8.12 -7.60 2.66
C LEU A 128 -6.79 -6.93 3.05
N HIS A 129 -6.82 -5.78 3.73
CA HIS A 129 -5.63 -4.96 3.98
C HIS A 129 -5.46 -4.62 5.46
N GLY A 130 -4.20 -4.53 5.89
CA GLY A 130 -3.87 -4.03 7.23
C GLY A 130 -4.20 -2.54 7.41
N PRO A 131 -4.12 -2.03 8.66
CA PRO A 131 -4.46 -0.63 8.96
C PRO A 131 -3.57 0.38 8.24
N GLY A 132 -2.33 0.01 7.88
CA GLY A 132 -1.39 0.90 7.17
C GLY A 132 -1.89 1.33 5.78
N PRO A 133 -2.07 0.40 4.82
CA PRO A 133 -2.56 0.75 3.48
C PRO A 133 -3.95 1.39 3.48
N VAL A 134 -4.86 0.91 4.33
CA VAL A 134 -6.20 1.49 4.49
C VAL A 134 -6.09 2.93 4.99
N GLY A 135 -5.32 3.18 6.04
CA GLY A 135 -5.10 4.51 6.59
C GLY A 135 -4.47 5.47 5.59
N ALA A 136 -3.46 5.03 4.83
CA ALA A 136 -2.81 5.85 3.82
C ALA A 136 -3.76 6.28 2.70
N LEU A 137 -4.60 5.36 2.20
CA LEU A 137 -5.60 5.67 1.17
C LEU A 137 -6.72 6.57 1.73
N SER A 138 -7.13 6.36 2.98
CA SER A 138 -8.10 7.23 3.66
C SER A 138 -7.57 8.64 3.85
N SER A 139 -6.31 8.82 4.26
CA SER A 139 -5.69 10.14 4.38
C SER A 139 -5.53 10.85 3.04
N LEU A 140 -5.40 10.10 1.95
CA LEU A 140 -5.34 10.66 0.59
C LEU A 140 -6.73 11.03 0.04
N ALA A 141 -7.78 10.38 0.53
CA ALA A 141 -9.15 10.64 0.09
C ALA A 141 -9.64 11.99 0.61
N GLN A 142 -10.19 12.80 -0.29
CA GLN A 142 -10.80 14.09 0.07
C GLN A 142 -12.22 13.91 0.60
N SER A 143 -12.83 12.77 0.28
CA SER A 143 -14.09 12.33 0.84
C SER A 143 -14.04 10.81 1.01
N GLU A 144 -14.39 10.35 2.21
CA GLU A 144 -14.51 8.94 2.53
C GLU A 144 -15.98 8.61 2.82
N THR A 145 -16.54 7.62 2.13
CA THR A 145 -17.83 7.05 2.50
C THR A 145 -17.54 5.78 3.28
N GLN A 146 -17.64 5.87 4.61
CA GLN A 146 -17.19 4.79 5.49
C GLN A 146 -18.11 3.57 5.39
N TRP A 147 -19.43 3.74 5.30
CA TRP A 147 -20.37 2.61 5.16
C TRP A 147 -21.66 3.05 4.45
N PHE A 148 -22.21 2.23 3.57
CA PHE A 148 -23.50 2.56 2.95
C PHE A 148 -24.35 1.32 2.61
N SER A 149 -25.66 1.53 2.56
CA SER A 149 -26.64 0.56 2.08
C SER A 149 -27.44 1.17 0.93
N ILE A 150 -27.59 0.45 -0.18
CA ILE A 150 -28.51 0.86 -1.25
C ILE A 150 -29.88 0.29 -0.93
N ARG A 151 -30.85 1.18 -0.71
CA ARG A 151 -32.25 0.81 -0.51
C ARG A 151 -32.87 0.39 -1.85
N PRO A 152 -33.99 -0.37 -1.85
CA PRO A 152 -34.65 -0.84 -3.08
C PRO A 152 -35.11 0.26 -4.03
N ASP A 153 -35.25 1.49 -3.53
CA ASP A 153 -35.56 2.70 -4.29
C ASP A 153 -34.30 3.42 -4.82
N PHE A 154 -33.14 2.77 -4.76
CA PHE A 154 -31.82 3.32 -5.12
C PHE A 154 -31.39 4.54 -4.28
N SER A 155 -32.03 4.78 -3.15
CA SER A 155 -31.55 5.76 -2.17
C SER A 155 -30.40 5.17 -1.35
N LEU A 156 -29.45 6.01 -0.97
CA LEU A 156 -28.32 5.60 -0.13
C LEU A 156 -28.61 5.90 1.33
N ASP A 157 -28.43 4.91 2.18
CA ASP A 157 -28.27 5.10 3.62
C ASP A 157 -26.77 5.14 3.92
N LEU A 158 -26.23 6.32 4.26
CA LEU A 158 -24.84 6.47 4.67
C LEU A 158 -24.80 6.25 6.18
N GLN A 159 -24.33 5.09 6.62
CA GLN A 159 -24.08 4.87 8.04
C GLN A 159 -22.73 5.50 8.38
N GLY A 160 -22.76 6.63 9.08
CA GLY A 160 -21.59 7.06 9.84
C GLY A 160 -21.30 5.96 10.86
N GLY A 161 -20.12 5.35 10.78
CA GLY A 161 -19.63 4.53 11.87
C GLY A 161 -19.64 5.36 13.16
N PRO A 162 -19.66 4.73 14.36
CA PRO A 162 -19.53 5.47 15.59
C PRO A 162 -18.31 6.38 15.46
N PRO A 163 -18.42 7.68 15.80
CA PRO A 163 -17.29 8.58 15.72
C PRO A 163 -16.17 7.93 16.53
N LEU A 164 -15.04 7.62 15.90
CA LEU A 164 -13.81 7.34 16.62
C LEU A 164 -13.63 8.55 17.51
N ALA A 165 -13.87 8.34 18.81
CA ALA A 165 -13.80 9.37 19.81
C ALA A 165 -12.50 10.13 19.58
N SER A 166 -12.63 11.41 19.30
CA SER A 166 -11.53 12.36 19.27
C SER A 166 -10.73 12.17 20.55
N GLN A 167 -9.60 11.45 20.44
CA GLN A 167 -8.61 11.39 21.49
C GLN A 167 -8.18 12.84 21.74
N PRO A 168 -8.21 13.32 23.00
CA PRO A 168 -7.77 14.67 23.30
C PRO A 168 -6.34 14.85 22.82
N HIS A 169 -6.11 15.90 22.04
CA HIS A 169 -4.77 16.37 21.69
C HIS A 169 -4.00 16.68 22.98
N PRO A 170 -2.87 16.00 23.28
CA PRO A 170 -2.02 16.41 24.38
C PRO A 170 -1.13 17.57 23.90
N ASP A 171 -1.18 18.63 24.70
CA ASP A 171 -0.31 19.81 24.73
C ASP A 171 1.19 19.45 24.46
N PRO A 172 1.98 20.30 23.77
CA PRO A 172 3.35 20.00 23.39
C PRO A 172 4.30 20.29 24.56
N HIS A 173 4.24 19.47 25.61
CA HIS A 173 5.26 19.47 26.65
C HIS A 173 5.61 18.04 27.08
N ILE A 174 6.77 17.59 26.59
CA ILE A 174 7.68 16.58 27.14
C ILE A 174 7.00 15.39 27.81
N PHE A 175 6.70 14.36 27.01
CA PHE A 175 6.80 12.98 27.48
C PHE A 175 7.44 12.16 26.37
N GLN A 176 8.63 11.63 26.66
CA GLN A 176 9.30 10.64 25.83
C GLN A 176 8.48 9.35 25.94
N VAL A 177 7.44 9.24 25.12
CA VAL A 177 6.62 8.04 25.00
C VAL A 177 7.49 7.00 24.31
N ASP A 178 7.71 5.87 24.97
CA ASP A 178 8.40 4.72 24.37
C ASP A 178 7.61 4.30 23.10
N PRO A 179 8.22 4.36 21.90
CA PRO A 179 7.53 4.07 20.63
C PRO A 179 7.00 2.63 20.56
N THR A 180 7.40 1.75 21.47
CA THR A 180 6.92 0.36 21.54
C THR A 180 5.59 0.19 22.28
N THR A 181 5.04 1.26 22.88
CA THR A 181 3.86 1.19 23.77
C THR A 181 2.52 0.87 23.08
N HIS A 182 2.41 1.01 21.76
CA HIS A 182 1.19 0.70 20.99
C HIS A 182 1.24 -0.61 20.21
N LEU A 183 2.23 -1.45 20.47
CA LEU A 183 2.35 -2.74 19.81
C LEU A 183 1.39 -3.76 20.42
N THR A 184 0.71 -4.50 19.56
CA THR A 184 -0.21 -5.59 19.96
C THR A 184 0.53 -6.82 20.49
N PHE A 185 1.86 -6.80 20.45
CA PHE A 185 2.76 -7.84 20.92
C PHE A 185 3.90 -7.21 21.71
N ASN A 186 4.39 -7.93 22.71
CA ASN A 186 5.42 -7.44 23.61
C ASN A 186 6.81 -7.57 22.97
N LEU A 187 7.52 -6.45 22.80
CA LEU A 187 8.92 -6.43 22.35
C LEU A 187 9.94 -6.54 23.50
N HIS A 188 9.48 -6.39 24.74
CA HIS A 188 10.33 -6.45 25.92
C HIS A 188 10.36 -7.89 26.46
N LEU A 189 11.53 -8.52 26.41
CA LEU A 189 11.73 -9.81 27.06
C LEU A 189 11.65 -9.63 28.58
N SER A 190 10.83 -10.45 29.25
CA SER A 190 10.91 -10.58 30.69
C SER A 190 12.26 -11.15 31.11
N LYS A 191 12.66 -10.94 32.38
CA LYS A 191 13.92 -11.49 32.91
C LYS A 191 14.05 -13.00 32.67
N LYS A 192 12.93 -13.72 32.83
CA LYS A 192 12.86 -15.17 32.62
C LYS A 192 13.04 -15.55 31.15
N GLU A 193 12.44 -14.81 30.22
CA GLU A 193 12.59 -15.06 28.77
C GLU A 193 13.99 -14.72 28.28
N LYS A 194 14.59 -13.64 28.79
CA LYS A 194 15.99 -13.30 28.48
C LYS A 194 16.93 -14.40 28.97
N GLU A 195 16.78 -14.86 30.20
CA GLU A 195 17.55 -15.97 30.74
C GLU A 195 17.33 -17.27 29.95
N ALA A 196 16.09 -17.56 29.54
CA ALA A 196 15.80 -18.72 28.70
C ALA A 196 16.44 -18.61 27.30
N LYS A 197 16.44 -17.43 26.69
CA LYS A 197 17.10 -17.15 25.41
C LYS A 197 18.62 -17.33 25.53
N ASP A 198 19.22 -16.77 26.57
CA ASP A 198 20.67 -16.80 26.77
C ASP A 198 21.18 -18.21 27.11
N ASN A 199 20.32 -19.07 27.69
CA ASN A 199 20.63 -20.47 27.97
C ASN A 199 20.25 -21.44 26.82
N LEU A 200 19.64 -20.95 25.75
CA LEU A 200 19.26 -21.79 24.62
C LEU A 200 20.50 -22.16 23.80
N THR A 201 20.92 -23.43 23.89
CA THR A 201 21.98 -23.95 23.02
C THR A 201 21.41 -24.12 21.60
N LEU A 202 21.91 -23.33 20.65
CA LEU A 202 21.48 -23.43 19.26
C LEU A 202 21.95 -24.76 18.64
N PRO A 203 21.12 -25.43 17.82
CA PRO A 203 21.46 -26.75 17.24
C PRO A 203 22.78 -26.80 16.45
N PHE A 204 23.23 -25.66 15.93
CA PHE A 204 24.43 -25.52 15.10
C PHE A 204 25.57 -24.77 15.78
N GLN A 205 25.43 -24.39 17.06
CA GLN A 205 26.50 -23.78 17.82
C GLN A 205 27.40 -24.87 18.39
N PHE A 206 28.51 -25.10 17.70
CA PHE A 206 29.55 -26.02 18.17
C PHE A 206 30.37 -25.37 19.31
N SER A 207 30.84 -26.16 20.28
CA SER A 207 31.81 -25.67 21.25
C SER A 207 33.09 -25.23 20.54
N SER A 208 33.86 -24.31 21.14
CA SER A 208 35.15 -23.88 20.57
C SER A 208 36.07 -25.07 20.26
N GLU A 209 36.07 -26.11 21.11
CA GLU A 209 36.80 -27.36 20.85
C GLU A 209 36.27 -28.14 19.65
N LYS A 210 34.95 -28.23 19.47
CA LYS A 210 34.35 -28.93 18.32
C LYS A 210 34.52 -28.14 17.02
N GLN A 211 34.46 -26.81 17.07
CA GLN A 211 34.82 -25.95 15.94
C GLN A 211 36.28 -26.16 15.56
N GLN A 212 37.19 -26.13 16.53
CA GLN A 212 38.61 -26.40 16.27
C GLN A 212 38.84 -27.82 15.75
N ALA A 213 38.12 -28.83 16.22
CA ALA A 213 38.24 -30.19 15.71
C ALA A 213 37.71 -30.37 14.27
N LEU A 214 36.74 -29.55 13.85
CA LEU A 214 36.21 -29.55 12.48
C LEU A 214 37.04 -28.68 11.52
N LEU A 215 37.62 -27.59 12.02
CA LEU A 215 38.41 -26.64 11.23
C LEU A 215 39.89 -27.04 11.13
N CYS A 216 40.43 -27.72 12.15
CA CYS A 216 41.79 -28.23 12.14
C CYS A 216 41.80 -29.69 11.65
N PRO A 217 42.58 -30.02 10.60
CA PRO A 217 42.76 -31.40 10.18
C PRO A 217 43.32 -32.23 11.34
N SER A 218 42.60 -33.29 11.73
CA SER A 218 43.19 -34.29 12.63
C SER A 218 44.39 -34.93 11.94
N LEU A 219 45.49 -35.09 12.68
CA LEU A 219 46.76 -35.61 12.18
C LEU A 219 46.57 -37.02 11.61
N GLY A 220 46.31 -37.13 10.30
CA GLY A 220 46.14 -38.40 9.59
C GLY A 220 45.02 -38.47 8.54
N GLN A 221 44.17 -37.46 8.38
CA GLN A 221 43.08 -37.47 7.38
C GLN A 221 43.47 -36.70 6.11
N ALA A 222 43.27 -37.33 4.95
CA ALA A 222 43.62 -36.79 3.63
C ALA A 222 43.05 -35.37 3.43
N THR A 223 43.89 -34.46 2.97
CA THR A 223 43.57 -33.06 2.68
C THR A 223 42.54 -32.99 1.55
N SER A 224 41.26 -32.85 1.87
CA SER A 224 40.23 -32.54 0.87
C SER A 224 40.32 -31.04 0.57
N TYR A 225 40.85 -30.70 -0.61
CA TYR A 225 40.88 -29.32 -1.09
C TYR A 225 39.55 -28.99 -1.75
N ILE A 226 38.86 -27.96 -1.26
CA ILE A 226 37.74 -27.34 -1.98
C ILE A 226 38.37 -26.34 -2.95
N PHE A 227 38.22 -26.58 -4.25
CA PHE A 227 38.69 -25.66 -5.28
C PHE A 227 37.52 -24.75 -5.66
N TYR A 228 37.60 -23.49 -5.25
CA TYR A 228 36.69 -22.45 -5.69
C TYR A 228 37.27 -21.80 -6.95
N GLU A 229 36.48 -21.76 -8.01
CA GLU A 229 36.83 -21.09 -9.26
C GLU A 229 35.98 -19.82 -9.36
N PRO A 230 36.59 -18.62 -9.19
CA PRO A 230 35.83 -17.38 -9.19
C PRO A 230 35.16 -17.15 -10.55
N ASP A 231 33.89 -16.76 -10.54
CA ASP A 231 33.21 -16.35 -11.75
C ASP A 231 33.28 -14.82 -11.97
N VAL A 232 32.80 -14.37 -13.13
CA VAL A 232 32.85 -12.95 -13.52
C VAL A 232 31.88 -12.06 -12.73
N TYR A 233 31.07 -12.66 -11.87
CA TYR A 233 30.12 -12.02 -10.97
C TYR A 233 30.53 -12.19 -9.50
N ASP A 234 31.72 -12.74 -9.22
CA ASP A 234 32.31 -12.67 -7.89
C ASP A 234 32.96 -11.29 -7.69
N ASP A 235 32.12 -10.29 -7.56
CA ASP A 235 32.49 -8.98 -7.03
C ASP A 235 32.79 -9.12 -5.54
N LEU A 236 34.04 -9.49 -5.24
CA LEU A 236 34.61 -9.31 -3.90
C LEU A 236 34.78 -7.80 -3.65
N ASP A 237 33.70 -7.11 -3.35
CA ASP A 237 33.81 -5.80 -2.73
C ASP A 237 34.50 -5.97 -1.36
N GLN A 238 35.46 -5.10 -1.07
CA GLN A 238 36.19 -5.11 0.20
C GLN A 238 35.37 -4.47 1.33
N GLU A 239 34.10 -4.21 1.08
CA GLU A 239 33.20 -3.59 2.04
C GLU A 239 32.67 -4.70 2.94
N ASP A 240 33.39 -4.95 4.04
CA ASP A 240 32.92 -5.83 5.09
C ASP A 240 31.58 -5.25 5.59
N PRO A 241 30.45 -5.94 5.38
CA PRO A 241 29.14 -5.43 5.77
C PRO A 241 28.98 -5.30 7.29
N ASP A 242 29.98 -5.73 8.05
CA ASP A 242 30.02 -5.67 9.50
C ASP A 242 30.86 -4.46 10.02
N ASP A 243 31.56 -3.71 9.15
CA ASP A 243 32.46 -2.60 9.54
C ASP A 243 31.70 -1.34 10.04
N ASP A 244 30.40 -1.22 9.76
CA ASP A 244 29.54 -0.15 10.29
C ASP A 244 28.76 -0.57 11.56
N LEU A 245 29.01 -1.78 12.08
CA LEU A 245 28.37 -2.30 13.29
C LEU A 245 29.19 -1.93 14.54
N ASP A 246 28.76 -0.88 15.23
CA ASP A 246 29.22 -0.57 16.60
C ASP A 246 28.70 -1.64 17.59
N ILE A 247 29.49 -2.70 17.87
CA ILE A 247 29.21 -3.72 18.91
C ILE A 247 29.87 -3.38 20.25
#